data_AF-A0A5A8A0C7-F1
#
_entry.id   AF-A0A5A8A0C7-F1
#
_cell.length_a   1.000
_cell.length_b   1.000
_cell.length_c   1.000
_cell.angle_alpha   90.00
_cell.angle_beta   90.00
_cell.angle_gamma   90.00
#
_symmetry.space_group_name_H-M   'P 1'
#
loop_
_entity.id
_entity.type
_entity.pdbx_description
1 polymer ?
#
loop_
_entity_poly.entity_id
_entity_poly.type
_entity_poly.pdbx_seq_one_letter_code
_entity_poly.pdbx_strand_id
1 'polypeptide(L)'
;MNTAPGLEIPSALRELAEKGIDQARQAFDGFIGAARQTVASTQGLMQTADTTTQDMASRSLQAAEQNVRATLDFAQKLTQAKSLQEAMQLQADFARSQLAAVQTQASEFGGIAQSAVKQGSEHAMNAARSGADQSRMSMEDGDEVGR
;
A
#
# COMPACT_ATOMS: atom_id res chain seq x y z
N MET A 1 14.12 -49.80 -8.80
CA MET A 1 12.68 -49.49 -8.77
C MET A 1 12.52 -47.98 -8.87
N ASN A 2 11.90 -47.52 -9.96
CA ASN A 2 11.22 -46.24 -10.18
C ASN A 2 11.89 -44.92 -9.72
N THR A 3 12.82 -44.39 -10.51
CA THR A 3 13.07 -42.93 -10.58
C THR A 3 11.88 -42.29 -11.27
N ALA A 4 11.01 -41.62 -10.51
CA ALA A 4 10.00 -40.74 -11.10
C ALA A 4 10.70 -39.76 -12.07
N PRO A 5 10.14 -39.47 -13.26
CA PRO A 5 10.72 -38.48 -14.15
C PRO A 5 10.75 -37.16 -13.39
N GLY A 6 11.96 -36.72 -13.01
CA GLY A 6 12.17 -35.40 -12.44
C GLY A 6 11.59 -34.40 -13.42
N LEU A 7 10.86 -33.41 -12.89
CA LEU A 7 10.29 -32.32 -13.67
C LEU A 7 11.45 -31.40 -14.12
N GLU A 8 12.28 -31.91 -15.03
CA GLU A 8 13.42 -31.19 -15.60
C GLU A 8 12.87 -30.25 -16.65
N ILE A 9 12.56 -29.02 -16.23
CA ILE A 9 12.34 -27.93 -17.18
C ILE A 9 13.63 -27.81 -18.01
N PRO A 10 13.57 -27.93 -19.35
CA PRO A 10 14.76 -27.81 -20.19
C PRO A 10 15.48 -26.49 -19.89
N SER A 11 16.81 -26.52 -19.80
CA SER A 11 17.62 -25.34 -19.42
C SER A 11 17.30 -24.10 -20.26
N ALA A 12 17.10 -24.26 -21.57
CA ALA A 12 16.70 -23.19 -22.47
C ALA A 12 15.35 -22.55 -22.08
N LEU A 13 14.39 -23.35 -21.58
CA LEU A 13 13.08 -22.87 -21.16
C LEU A 13 13.18 -22.13 -19.81
N ARG A 14 14.05 -22.59 -18.91
CA ARG A 14 14.38 -21.90 -17.65
C ARG A 14 15.05 -20.54 -17.93
N GLU A 15 16.06 -20.51 -18.79
CA GLU A 15 16.75 -19.26 -19.17
C GLU A 15 15.80 -18.26 -19.84
N LEU A 16 14.88 -18.74 -20.69
CA LEU A 16 13.87 -17.90 -21.31
C LEU A 16 12.92 -17.31 -20.26
N ALA A 17 12.48 -18.12 -19.29
CA ALA A 17 11.62 -17.66 -18.20
C ALA A 17 12.34 -16.66 -17.29
N GLU A 18 13.61 -16.91 -16.96
CA GLU A 18 14.45 -15.98 -16.17
C GLU A 18 14.60 -14.63 -16.89
N LYS A 19 14.94 -14.64 -18.18
CA LYS A 19 15.00 -13.41 -18.99
C LYS A 19 13.66 -12.69 -19.03
N GLY A 20 12.55 -13.42 -19.17
CA GLY A 20 11.21 -12.84 -19.18
C GLY A 20 10.85 -12.17 -17.84
N ILE A 21 11.22 -12.79 -16.72
CA ILE A 21 11.02 -12.22 -15.38
C ILE A 21 11.88 -10.96 -15.19
N ASP A 22 13.13 -10.98 -15.63
CA ASP A 22 14.02 -9.81 -15.54
C ASP A 22 13.50 -8.65 -16.41
N GLN A 23 13.03 -8.94 -17.61
CA GLN A 23 12.38 -7.94 -18.47
C GLN A 23 11.10 -7.38 -17.82
N ALA A 24 10.29 -8.24 -17.19
CA ALA A 24 9.09 -7.80 -16.48
C ALA A 24 9.44 -6.89 -15.30
N ARG A 25 10.50 -7.18 -14.53
CA ARG A 25 10.99 -6.28 -13.47
C ARG A 25 11.38 -4.91 -14.04
N GLN A 26 12.19 -4.88 -15.10
CA GLN A 26 12.62 -3.62 -15.71
C GLN A 26 11.45 -2.79 -16.23
N ALA A 27 10.51 -3.42 -16.93
CA ALA A 27 9.31 -2.75 -17.41
C ALA A 27 8.45 -2.21 -16.27
N PHE A 28 8.30 -3.00 -15.20
CA PHE A 28 7.52 -2.61 -14.03
C PHE A 28 8.16 -1.45 -13.26
N ASP A 29 9.47 -1.50 -13.02
CA ASP A 29 10.19 -0.42 -12.32
C ASP A 29 10.10 0.90 -13.11
N GLY A 30 10.22 0.85 -14.44
CA GLY A 30 10.02 2.01 -15.31
C GLY A 30 8.60 2.57 -15.22
N PHE A 31 7.59 1.69 -15.27
CA PHE A 31 6.18 2.08 -15.14
C PHE A 31 5.88 2.73 -13.79
N ILE A 32 6.30 2.10 -12.69
CA ILE A 32 5.99 2.62 -11.35
C ILE A 32 6.75 3.91 -11.04
N GLY A 33 7.97 4.06 -11.58
CA GLY A 33 8.71 5.32 -11.52
C GLY A 33 7.95 6.46 -12.18
N ALA A 34 7.44 6.24 -13.40
CA ALA A 34 6.62 7.23 -14.11
C ALA A 34 5.29 7.55 -13.40
N ALA A 35 4.63 6.53 -12.84
CA ALA A 35 3.40 6.69 -12.08
C ALA A 35 3.62 7.53 -10.81
N ARG A 36 4.67 7.23 -10.03
CA ARG A 36 5.06 8.01 -8.84
C ARG A 36 5.40 9.46 -9.19
N GLN A 37 6.14 9.67 -10.29
CA GLN A 37 6.45 11.03 -10.76
C GLN A 37 5.18 11.81 -11.11
N THR A 38 4.20 11.18 -11.75
CA THR A 38 2.92 11.82 -12.08
C THR A 38 2.16 12.24 -10.82
N VAL A 39 2.07 11.34 -9.83
CA VAL A 39 1.43 11.65 -8.54
C VAL A 39 2.16 12.80 -7.83
N ALA A 40 3.49 12.79 -7.80
CA ALA A 40 4.31 13.85 -7.19
C ALA A 40 4.19 15.20 -7.95
N SER A 41 4.20 15.20 -9.28
CA SER A 41 4.03 16.42 -10.08
C SER A 41 2.63 17.03 -9.89
N THR A 42 1.62 16.21 -9.61
CA THR A 42 0.25 16.68 -9.30
C THR A 42 0.18 17.36 -7.93
N GLN A 43 1.01 16.94 -6.95
CA GLN A 43 1.16 17.63 -5.65
C GLN A 43 1.71 19.06 -5.82
N GLY A 44 2.59 19.29 -6.79
CA GLY A 44 3.17 20.62 -7.05
C GLY A 44 2.25 21.60 -7.79
N LEU A 45 1.22 21.11 -8.50
CA LEU A 45 0.37 21.89 -9.39
C LEU A 45 -1.02 22.24 -8.82
N MET A 46 -1.50 21.49 -7.81
CA MET A 46 -2.82 21.70 -7.21
C MET A 46 -2.73 21.87 -5.70
N GLN A 47 -2.68 23.11 -5.20
CA GLN A 47 -2.81 23.42 -3.76
C GLN A 47 -4.22 23.07 -3.19
N THR A 48 -5.13 22.58 -4.04
CA THR A 48 -6.57 22.40 -3.74
C THR A 48 -7.09 20.98 -3.97
N ALA A 49 -6.25 20.01 -4.36
CA ALA A 49 -6.69 18.62 -4.45
C ALA A 49 -6.72 18.01 -3.04
N ASP A 50 -7.87 17.53 -2.59
CA ASP A 50 -8.06 16.89 -1.28
C ASP A 50 -6.94 15.87 -1.02
N THR A 51 -6.15 16.11 0.03
CA THR A 51 -5.02 15.28 0.47
C THR A 51 -5.39 13.79 0.56
N THR A 52 -6.64 13.51 0.90
CA THR A 52 -7.25 12.17 0.94
C THR A 52 -7.18 11.42 -0.40
N THR A 53 -7.46 12.07 -1.53
CA THR A 53 -7.48 11.40 -2.86
C THR A 53 -6.07 11.05 -3.33
N GLN A 54 -5.10 11.93 -3.04
CA GLN A 54 -3.71 11.72 -3.38
C GLN A 54 -3.06 10.63 -2.51
N ASP A 55 -3.36 10.61 -1.21
CA ASP A 55 -2.93 9.55 -0.30
C ASP A 55 -3.47 8.18 -0.72
N MET A 56 -4.73 8.12 -1.17
CA MET A 56 -5.32 6.89 -1.70
C MET A 56 -4.56 6.42 -2.96
N ALA A 57 -4.27 7.30 -3.91
CA ALA A 57 -3.53 6.95 -5.13
C ALA A 57 -2.12 6.43 -4.81
N SER A 58 -1.40 7.08 -3.89
CA SER A 58 -0.06 6.66 -3.45
C SER A 58 -0.09 5.27 -2.81
N ARG A 59 -1.06 5.03 -1.92
CA ARG A 59 -1.25 3.72 -1.26
C ARG A 59 -1.62 2.62 -2.25
N SER A 60 -2.47 2.91 -3.24
CA SER A 60 -2.81 1.95 -4.29
C SER A 60 -1.60 1.57 -5.14
N LEU A 61 -0.76 2.55 -5.51
CA LEU A 61 0.50 2.28 -6.22
C LEU A 61 1.46 1.44 -5.38
N GLN A 62 1.59 1.74 -4.09
CA GLN A 62 2.45 0.97 -3.19
C GLN A 62 1.98 -0.49 -3.04
N ALA A 63 0.67 -0.71 -2.90
CA ALA A 63 0.10 -2.06 -2.83
C ALA A 63 0.31 -2.84 -4.14
N ALA A 64 0.13 -2.18 -5.29
CA ALA A 64 0.41 -2.78 -6.60
C ALA A 64 1.90 -3.15 -6.74
N GLU A 65 2.80 -2.27 -6.33
CA GLU A 65 4.24 -2.50 -6.31
C GLU A 65 4.65 -3.70 -5.47
N GLN A 66 4.13 -3.80 -4.26
CA GLN A 66 4.38 -4.94 -3.38
C GLN A 66 3.87 -6.25 -4.00
N ASN A 67 2.65 -6.27 -4.54
CA ASN A 67 2.05 -7.48 -5.12
C ASN A 67 2.80 -7.95 -6.37
N VAL A 68 3.16 -7.03 -7.28
CA VAL A 68 3.89 -7.38 -8.50
C VAL A 68 5.30 -7.88 -8.16
N ARG A 69 6.01 -7.21 -7.24
CA ARG A 69 7.34 -7.68 -6.80
C ARG A 69 7.27 -9.06 -6.15
N ALA A 70 6.34 -9.28 -5.24
CA ALA A 70 6.16 -10.59 -4.60
C ALA A 70 5.88 -11.70 -5.63
N THR A 71 5.08 -11.40 -6.66
CA THR A 71 4.76 -12.34 -7.74
C THR A 71 5.98 -12.64 -8.62
N LEU A 72 6.77 -11.63 -8.98
CA LEU A 72 7.99 -11.81 -9.77
C LEU A 72 9.08 -12.57 -8.99
N ASP A 73 9.24 -12.28 -7.70
CA ASP A 73 10.14 -13.03 -6.82
C ASP A 73 9.72 -14.50 -6.71
N PHE A 74 8.42 -14.77 -6.56
CA PHE A 74 7.89 -16.12 -6.53
C PHE A 74 8.11 -16.86 -7.86
N ALA A 75 7.81 -16.21 -8.99
CA ALA A 75 8.05 -16.75 -10.32
C ALA A 75 9.54 -17.11 -10.52
N GLN A 76 10.47 -16.27 -10.05
CA GLN A 76 11.90 -16.54 -10.16
C GLN A 76 12.36 -17.71 -9.30
N LYS A 77 11.79 -17.86 -8.11
CA LYS A 77 12.08 -19.04 -7.28
C LYS A 77 11.52 -20.32 -7.92
N LEU A 78 10.34 -20.25 -8.53
CA LEU A 78 9.75 -21.38 -9.24
C LEU A 78 10.57 -21.82 -10.44
N THR A 79 11.15 -20.90 -11.23
CA THR A 79 12.01 -21.29 -12.37
C THR A 79 13.24 -22.06 -11.90
N GLN A 80 13.76 -21.74 -10.73
CA GLN A 80 14.94 -22.37 -10.13
C GLN A 80 14.65 -23.68 -9.38
N ALA A 81 13.37 -23.96 -9.09
CA ALA A 81 12.96 -25.16 -8.36
C ALA A 81 13.41 -26.44 -9.10
N LYS A 82 13.95 -27.39 -8.35
CA LYS A 82 14.50 -28.66 -8.85
C LYS A 82 13.55 -29.83 -8.63
N SER A 83 12.48 -29.64 -7.86
CA SER A 83 11.49 -30.67 -7.54
C SER A 83 10.11 -30.09 -7.28
N LEU A 84 9.08 -30.94 -7.40
CA LEU A 84 7.72 -30.57 -7.05
C LEU A 84 7.57 -30.25 -5.55
N GLN A 85 8.31 -30.95 -4.68
CA GLN A 85 8.36 -30.65 -3.25
C GLN A 85 8.88 -29.24 -2.99
N GLU A 86 9.96 -28.83 -3.66
CA GLU A 86 10.50 -27.47 -3.56
C GLU A 86 9.50 -26.43 -4.08
N ALA A 87 8.84 -26.69 -5.22
CA ALA A 87 7.79 -25.81 -5.74
C ALA A 87 6.60 -25.67 -4.76
N MET A 88 6.19 -26.76 -4.10
CA MET A 88 5.14 -26.74 -3.08
C MET A 88 5.55 -25.92 -1.84
N GLN A 89 6.81 -26.02 -1.41
CA GLN A 89 7.33 -25.17 -0.33
C GLN A 89 7.31 -23.69 -0.73
N LEU A 90 7.75 -23.37 -1.94
CA LEU A 90 7.70 -22.01 -2.47
C LEU A 90 6.27 -21.46 -2.52
N GLN A 91 5.30 -22.27 -2.91
CA GLN A 91 3.88 -21.89 -2.90
C GLN A 91 3.39 -21.60 -1.47
N ALA A 92 3.78 -22.42 -0.49
CA ALA A 92 3.42 -22.21 0.91
C ALA A 92 4.05 -20.93 1.48
N ASP A 93 5.32 -20.67 1.16
CA ASP A 93 6.03 -19.45 1.57
C ASP A 93 5.42 -18.20 0.94
N PHE A 94 5.05 -18.26 -0.35
CA PHE A 94 4.34 -17.18 -1.02
C PHE A 94 2.99 -16.89 -0.35
N ALA A 95 2.19 -17.92 -0.05
CA ALA A 95 0.92 -17.76 0.64
C ALA A 95 1.08 -17.14 2.04
N ARG A 96 2.10 -17.58 2.80
CA ARG A 96 2.43 -17.00 4.11
C ARG A 96 2.84 -15.53 3.99
N SER A 97 3.64 -15.19 2.99
CA SER A 97 4.05 -13.80 2.72
C SER A 97 2.85 -12.93 2.37
N GLN A 98 1.94 -13.41 1.51
CA GLN A 98 0.73 -12.66 1.15
C GLN A 98 -0.18 -12.46 2.36
N LEU A 99 -0.34 -13.46 3.23
CA LEU A 99 -1.10 -13.31 4.47
C LEU A 99 -0.48 -12.28 5.42
N ALA A 100 0.84 -12.29 5.57
CA ALA A 100 1.54 -11.30 6.39
C ALA A 100 1.40 -9.87 5.83
N ALA A 101 1.46 -9.71 4.51
CA ALA A 101 1.24 -8.43 3.84
C ALA A 101 -0.20 -7.92 4.07
N VAL A 102 -1.20 -8.79 3.90
CA VAL A 102 -2.62 -8.45 4.19
C VAL A 102 -2.82 -8.07 5.65
N GLN A 103 -2.20 -8.78 6.58
CA GLN A 103 -2.33 -8.48 8.01
C GLN A 103 -1.65 -7.15 8.39
N THR A 104 -0.51 -6.84 7.78
CA THR A 104 0.16 -5.55 7.93
C THR A 104 -0.73 -4.44 7.39
N GLN A 105 -1.26 -4.61 6.18
CA GLN A 105 -2.12 -3.62 5.55
C GLN A 105 -3.44 -3.43 6.30
N ALA A 106 -4.04 -4.50 6.85
CA ALA A 106 -5.22 -4.42 7.71
C ALA A 106 -4.93 -3.65 9.03
N SER A 107 -3.73 -3.83 9.59
CA SER A 107 -3.29 -3.08 10.77
C SER A 107 -3.09 -1.60 10.46
N GLU A 108 -2.52 -1.28 9.30
CA GLU A 108 -2.40 0.10 8.81
C GLU A 108 -3.78 0.74 8.59
N PHE A 109 -4.73 0.02 7.97
CA PHE A 109 -6.11 0.49 7.83
C PHE A 109 -6.80 0.72 9.19
N GLY A 110 -6.58 -0.14 10.18
CA GLY A 110 -7.03 0.06 11.55
C GLY A 110 -6.43 1.33 12.18
N GLY A 111 -5.13 1.57 11.97
CA GLY A 111 -4.45 2.79 12.42
C GLY A 111 -4.98 4.06 11.77
N ILE A 112 -5.31 4.01 10.47
CA ILE A 112 -5.91 5.14 9.72
C ILE A 112 -7.32 5.42 10.22
N ALA A 113 -8.14 4.38 10.42
CA ALA A 113 -9.49 4.54 10.94
C ALA A 113 -9.48 5.16 12.35
N GLN A 114 -8.59 4.69 13.24
CA GLN A 114 -8.41 5.29 14.56
C GLN A 114 -7.93 6.74 14.49
N SER A 115 -7.02 7.05 13.56
CA SER A 115 -6.52 8.41 13.36
C SER A 115 -7.60 9.36 12.84
N ALA A 116 -8.46 8.89 11.93
CA ALA A 116 -9.60 9.65 11.41
C ALA A 116 -10.63 9.91 12.52
N VAL A 117 -10.94 8.91 13.36
CA VAL A 117 -11.83 9.08 14.53
C VAL A 117 -11.25 10.09 15.53
N LYS A 118 -9.95 10.01 15.83
CA LYS A 118 -9.28 10.98 16.71
C LYS A 118 -9.34 12.40 16.16
N GLN A 119 -8.99 12.60 14.89
CA GLN A 119 -9.05 13.91 14.25
C GLN A 119 -10.48 14.48 14.23
N GLY A 120 -11.49 13.66 13.94
CA GLY A 120 -12.90 14.07 14.02
C GLY A 120 -13.33 14.47 15.43
N SER A 121 -12.86 13.73 16.44
CA SER A 121 -13.13 14.01 17.85
C SER A 121 -12.46 15.32 18.31
N GLU A 122 -11.21 15.53 17.90
CA GLU A 122 -10.45 16.76 18.16
C GLU A 122 -11.09 17.97 17.49
N HIS A 123 -11.55 17.84 16.24
CA HIS A 123 -12.28 18.90 15.56
C HIS A 123 -13.61 19.24 16.25
N ALA A 124 -14.38 18.24 16.67
CA ALA A 124 -15.62 18.45 17.42
C ALA A 124 -15.37 19.15 18.76
N MET A 125 -14.33 18.73 19.50
CA MET A 125 -13.94 19.36 20.76
C MET A 125 -13.48 20.81 20.57
N ASN A 126 -12.71 21.10 19.51
CA ASN A 126 -12.25 22.44 19.20
C ASN A 126 -13.41 23.36 18.75
N ALA A 127 -14.37 22.84 17.99
CA ALA A 127 -15.58 23.56 17.61
C ALA A 127 -16.47 23.87 18.83
N ALA A 128 -16.64 22.89 19.73
CA ALA A 128 -17.40 23.07 20.97
C ALA A 128 -16.77 24.11 21.90
N ARG A 129 -15.43 24.09 22.06
CA ARG A 129 -14.69 25.11 22.82
C ARG A 129 -14.85 26.50 22.21
N SER A 130 -14.67 26.63 20.91
CA SER A 130 -14.83 27.91 20.21
C SER A 130 -16.24 28.48 20.35
N GLY A 131 -17.27 27.63 20.30
CA GLY A 131 -18.67 28.03 20.54
C GLY A 131 -18.95 28.43 21.98
N ALA A 132 -18.36 27.72 22.96
CA ALA A 132 -18.45 28.07 24.37
C ALA A 132 -17.76 29.40 24.67
N ASP A 133 -16.57 29.63 24.10
CA ASP A 133 -15.82 30.88 24.26
C ASP A 133 -16.55 32.06 23.59
N GLN A 134 -17.12 31.89 22.40
CA GLN A 134 -17.97 32.91 21.76
C GLN A 134 -19.21 33.26 22.59
N SER A 135 -19.86 32.25 23.14
CA SER A 135 -21.05 32.45 23.98
C SER A 135 -20.70 33.21 25.25
N ARG A 136 -19.53 32.90 25.84
CA ARG A 136 -19.03 33.54 27.05
C ARG A 136 -18.67 35.02 26.83
N MET A 137 -17.97 35.34 25.74
CA MET A 137 -17.69 36.73 25.35
C MET A 137 -18.98 37.52 25.06
N SER A 138 -19.95 36.91 24.40
CA SER A 138 -21.25 37.56 24.10
C SER A 138 -22.08 37.83 25.36
N MET A 139 -21.90 37.02 26.41
CA MET A 139 -22.53 37.23 27.71
C MET A 139 -21.84 38.33 28.52
N GLU A 140 -20.50 38.42 28.45
CA GLU A 140 -19.74 39.50 29.10
C GLU A 140 -20.02 40.87 28.46
N ASP A 141 -20.07 40.97 27.13
CA ASP A 141 -20.47 42.21 26.44
C ASP A 141 -21.93 42.60 26.72
N GLY A 142 -22.83 41.62 26.83
CA GLY A 142 -24.25 41.85 27.12
C GLY A 142 -24.50 42.40 28.53
N ASP A 143 -23.65 42.05 29.50
CA ASP A 143 -23.73 42.55 30.88
C ASP A 143 -23.12 43.97 31.03
N GLU A 144 -22.26 44.40 30.11
CA GLU A 144 -21.74 45.78 30.04
C GLU A 144 -22.70 46.75 29.32
N VAL A 145 -23.44 46.31 28.30
CA VAL A 145 -24.42 47.17 27.60
C VAL A 145 -25.70 47.36 28.43
N GLY A 146 -25.96 46.48 29.41
CA GLY A 146 -27.15 46.50 30.25
C GLY A 146 -27.03 47.30 31.56
N ARG A 147 -25.89 47.93 31.87
CA ARG A 147 -25.68 48.77 33.07
C ARG A 147 -25.62 50.25 32.76
#